data_AF-A0AA42Q9B2-F1
#
_entry.id   AF-A0AA42Q9B2-F1
#
_cell.length_a   1.000
_cell.length_b   1.000
_cell.length_c   1.000
_cell.angle_alpha   90.00
_cell.angle_beta   90.00
_cell.angle_gamma   90.00
#
_symmetry.space_group_name_H-M   'P 1'
#
loop_
_entity.id
_entity.type
_entity.pdbx_description
1 polymer ?
#
loop_
_entity_poly.entity_id
_entity_poly.type
_entity_poly.pdbx_seq_one_letter_code
_entity_poly.pdbx_strand_id
1 'polypeptide(L)'
;MGLREWINLPELGIIGLRAKIDTGASTSSLHASDIQPFQKDGEDWVRFTAYLGTQVQRRHRCEAPLVSVKRIKSSNGQAQSRYVIRTHLALGDLLWPVEFTLACRKTMRYRVLLGSKALITGQLLVNPALSYVQDKPSLSSALPGAQ
;
A
#
# COMPACT_ATOMS: atom_id res chain seq x y z
N MET A 1 -16.50 -4.79 3.05
CA MET A 1 -15.69 -4.63 1.81
C MET A 1 -15.52 -5.96 1.10
N GLY A 2 -15.10 -5.94 -0.16
CA GLY A 2 -14.85 -7.12 -1.01
C GLY A 2 -13.39 -7.61 -0.99
N LEU A 3 -13.06 -8.57 -1.88
CA LEU A 3 -11.67 -9.08 -2.04
C LEU A 3 -10.75 -8.11 -2.79
N ARG A 4 -11.31 -7.07 -3.39
CA ARG A 4 -10.61 -6.07 -4.19
C ARG A 4 -11.26 -4.74 -3.88
N GLU A 5 -10.46 -3.71 -3.64
CA GLU A 5 -10.96 -2.38 -3.35
C GLU A 5 -10.09 -1.31 -4.00
N TRP A 6 -10.67 -0.14 -4.20
CA TRP A 6 -9.93 1.08 -4.50
C TRP A 6 -9.44 1.68 -3.18
N ILE A 7 -8.19 2.15 -3.19
CA ILE A 7 -7.57 2.79 -2.04
C ILE A 7 -6.80 4.04 -2.45
N ASN A 8 -6.59 4.93 -1.50
CA ASN A 8 -5.64 6.04 -1.61
C ASN A 8 -4.53 5.88 -0.56
N LEU A 9 -3.34 6.38 -0.88
CA LEU A 9 -2.24 6.58 0.06
C LEU A 9 -1.88 8.08 -0.01
N PRO A 10 -2.65 8.94 0.67
CA PRO A 10 -2.56 10.41 0.50
C PRO A 10 -1.18 10.98 0.80
N GLU A 11 -0.50 10.49 1.85
CA GLU A 11 0.86 10.96 2.19
C GLU A 11 1.89 10.58 1.13
N LEU A 12 1.61 9.55 0.32
CA LEU A 12 2.44 9.16 -0.81
C LEU A 12 2.01 9.83 -2.13
N GLY A 13 0.99 10.71 -2.12
CA GLY A 13 0.44 11.33 -3.32
C GLY A 13 -0.30 10.37 -4.26
N ILE A 14 -0.76 9.21 -3.76
CA ILE A 14 -1.35 8.15 -4.57
C ILE A 14 -2.86 8.12 -4.41
N ILE A 15 -3.58 8.25 -5.53
CA ILE A 15 -5.04 8.19 -5.60
C ILE A 15 -5.47 7.06 -6.52
N GLY A 16 -6.50 6.30 -6.11
CA GLY A 16 -7.19 5.32 -6.95
C GLY A 16 -6.32 4.11 -7.29
N LEU A 17 -5.64 3.53 -6.30
CA LEU A 17 -4.86 2.31 -6.47
C LEU A 17 -5.73 1.07 -6.19
N ARG A 18 -5.59 0.02 -7.01
CA ARG A 18 -6.28 -1.25 -6.76
C ARG A 18 -5.50 -2.11 -5.77
N ALA A 19 -6.15 -2.42 -4.66
CA ALA A 19 -5.66 -3.38 -3.68
C ALA A 19 -6.38 -4.73 -3.84
N LYS A 20 -5.64 -5.82 -3.64
CA LYS A 20 -6.23 -7.12 -3.33
C LYS A 20 -6.17 -7.33 -1.82
N ILE A 21 -7.26 -7.83 -1.26
CA ILE A 21 -7.36 -8.20 0.15
C ILE A 21 -6.83 -9.61 0.33
N ASP A 22 -5.93 -9.78 1.30
CA ASP A 22 -5.24 -11.03 1.57
C ASP A 22 -5.21 -11.27 3.08
N THR A 23 -6.26 -11.90 3.59
CA THR A 23 -6.40 -12.22 5.03
C THR A 23 -5.34 -13.20 5.53
N GLY A 24 -4.69 -13.96 4.63
CA GLY A 24 -3.59 -14.87 4.96
C GLY A 24 -2.23 -14.18 5.11
N ALA A 25 -2.08 -12.95 4.61
CA ALA A 25 -0.86 -12.16 4.79
C ALA A 25 -0.95 -11.31 6.05
N SER A 26 0.04 -11.39 6.96
CA SER A 26 0.03 -10.56 8.18
C SER A 26 0.23 -9.06 7.87
N THR A 27 1.27 -8.73 7.09
CA THR A 27 1.64 -7.34 6.76
C THR A 27 1.29 -7.03 5.31
N SER A 28 0.77 -5.82 5.05
CA SER A 28 0.48 -5.34 3.70
C SER A 28 1.76 -5.19 2.86
N SER A 29 1.62 -5.19 1.54
CA SER A 29 2.75 -4.97 0.62
C SER A 29 2.39 -4.01 -0.50
N LEU A 30 3.34 -3.13 -0.84
CA LEU A 30 3.25 -2.18 -1.95
C LEU A 30 4.33 -2.54 -2.97
N HIS A 31 3.95 -2.56 -4.25
CA HIS A 31 4.90 -2.75 -5.33
C HIS A 31 5.79 -1.51 -5.46
N ALA A 32 7.09 -1.71 -5.26
CA ALA A 32 8.09 -0.66 -5.40
C ALA A 32 9.34 -1.15 -6.14
N SER A 33 10.05 -0.21 -6.78
CA SER A 33 11.41 -0.35 -7.32
C SER A 33 12.30 0.80 -6.84
N ASP A 34 13.59 0.75 -7.20
CA ASP A 34 14.56 1.82 -6.93
C ASP A 34 14.57 2.23 -5.45
N ILE A 35 14.47 1.21 -4.57
CA ILE A 35 14.31 1.42 -3.13
C ILE A 35 15.68 1.77 -2.54
N GLN A 36 15.80 2.99 -2.04
CA GLN A 36 17.03 3.56 -1.52
C GLN A 36 16.77 4.18 -0.14
N PRO A 37 17.34 3.62 0.95
CA PRO A 37 17.31 4.27 2.25
C PRO A 37 18.18 5.53 2.22
N PHE A 38 17.78 6.56 2.96
CA PHE A 38 18.54 7.80 3.13
C PHE A 38 18.20 8.44 4.48
N GLN A 39 19.00 9.42 4.88
CA GLN A 39 18.78 10.21 6.09
C GLN A 39 18.18 11.57 5.72
N LYS A 40 17.15 11.98 6.44
CA LYS A 40 16.49 13.28 6.28
C LYS A 40 16.20 13.85 7.66
N ASP A 41 16.76 15.02 7.94
CA ASP A 41 16.58 15.71 9.23
C ASP A 41 16.91 14.84 10.47
N GLY A 42 17.87 13.91 10.33
CA GLY A 42 18.29 12.98 11.38
C GLY A 42 17.42 11.73 11.54
N GLU A 43 16.41 11.55 10.68
CA GLU A 43 15.54 10.37 10.67
C GLU A 43 15.87 9.43 9.49
N ASP A 44 15.65 8.13 9.69
CA ASP A 44 15.73 7.14 8.62
C ASP A 44 14.52 7.24 7.70
N TRP A 45 14.78 7.44 6.41
CA TRP A 45 13.78 7.51 5.35
C TRP A 45 14.09 6.52 4.24
N VAL A 46 13.10 6.27 3.38
CA VAL A 46 13.30 5.49 2.16
C VAL A 46 12.65 6.19 0.97
N ARG A 47 13.40 6.33 -0.12
CA ARG A 47 12.91 6.77 -1.42
C ARG A 47 12.67 5.56 -2.29
N PHE A 48 11.56 5.55 -3.04
CA PHE A 48 11.21 4.45 -3.91
C PHE A 48 10.28 4.89 -5.04
N THR A 49 10.18 4.07 -6.09
CA THR A 49 9.21 4.25 -7.17
C THR A 49 8.02 3.31 -6.94
N ALA A 50 6.84 3.86 -6.68
CA ALA A 50 5.57 3.14 -6.66
C ALA A 50 4.95 3.02 -8.06
N TYR A 51 4.10 2.01 -8.25
CA TYR A 51 3.46 1.71 -9.53
C TYR A 51 1.94 1.71 -9.41
N LEU A 52 1.27 2.59 -10.15
CA LEU A 52 -0.16 2.88 -9.96
C LEU A 52 -1.08 2.08 -10.89
N GLY A 53 -0.52 1.41 -11.91
CA GLY A 53 -1.28 0.69 -12.93
C GLY A 53 -0.93 -0.79 -13.05
N THR A 54 -1.87 -1.57 -13.59
CA THR A 54 -1.68 -3.02 -13.82
C THR A 54 -1.15 -3.33 -15.21
N GLN A 55 -1.47 -2.51 -16.21
CA GLN A 55 -1.01 -2.65 -17.61
C GLN A 55 -0.02 -1.54 -17.96
N VAL A 56 -0.45 -0.28 -17.95
CA VAL A 56 0.46 0.87 -18.08
C VAL A 56 1.08 1.17 -16.71
N GLN A 57 2.41 1.02 -16.61
CA GLN A 57 3.15 1.29 -15.38
C GLN A 57 3.31 2.79 -15.16
N ARG A 58 2.24 3.46 -14.70
CA ARG A 58 2.36 4.83 -14.19
C ARG A 58 3.23 4.78 -12.93
N ARG A 59 4.42 5.36 -13.05
CA ARG A 59 5.43 5.46 -11.99
C ARG A 59 5.15 6.71 -11.14
N HIS A 60 5.33 6.58 -9.84
CA HIS A 60 5.21 7.68 -8.89
C HIS A 60 6.39 7.59 -7.91
N ARG A 61 7.17 8.67 -7.78
CA ARG A 61 8.28 8.71 -6.83
C ARG A 61 7.72 9.07 -5.46
N CYS A 62 8.06 8.27 -4.47
CA CYS A 62 7.60 8.41 -3.10
C CYS A 62 8.80 8.51 -2.16
N GLU A 63 8.60 9.22 -1.06
CA GLU A 63 9.47 9.19 0.12
C GLU A 63 8.61 8.94 1.34
N ALA A 64 9.08 8.13 2.28
CA ALA A 64 8.39 7.88 3.53
C ALA A 64 9.38 7.55 4.65
N PRO A 65 9.02 7.83 5.91
CA PRO A 65 9.79 7.37 7.07
C PRO A 65 9.97 5.85 7.05
N LEU A 66 11.18 5.39 7.34
CA LEU A 66 11.51 3.98 7.46
C LEU A 66 11.15 3.50 8.87
N VAL A 67 10.22 2.55 8.98
CA VAL A 67 9.77 2.01 10.26
C VAL A 67 10.68 0.87 10.73
N SER A 68 11.01 -0.03 9.80
CA SER A 68 11.83 -1.23 10.09
C SER A 68 12.25 -1.93 8.80
N VAL A 69 13.13 -2.92 8.93
CA VAL A 69 13.45 -3.88 7.87
C VAL A 69 13.02 -5.27 8.32
N LYS A 70 12.16 -5.94 7.54
CA LYS A 70 11.65 -7.29 7.86
C LYS A 70 12.23 -8.32 6.90
N ARG A 71 12.68 -9.45 7.43
CA ARG A 71 13.08 -10.63 6.64
C ARG A 71 11.84 -11.47 6.32
N ILE A 72 11.43 -11.49 5.06
CA ILE A 72 10.25 -12.21 4.59
C ILE A 72 10.71 -13.49 3.89
N LYS A 73 10.24 -14.66 4.36
CA LYS A 73 10.38 -15.93 3.64
C LYS A 73 9.22 -16.08 2.66
N SER A 74 9.50 -16.25 1.38
CA SER A 74 8.48 -16.62 0.40
C SER A 74 8.18 -18.12 0.45
N SER A 75 7.05 -18.52 -0.11
CA SER A 75 6.59 -19.92 -0.18
C SER A 75 7.56 -20.84 -0.94
N ASN A 76 8.47 -20.27 -1.74
CA ASN A 76 9.55 -20.99 -2.43
C ASN A 76 10.85 -21.11 -1.60
N GLY A 77 10.84 -20.77 -0.31
CA GLY A 77 11.97 -20.92 0.62
C GLY A 77 13.00 -19.79 0.57
N GLN A 78 12.94 -18.86 -0.39
CA GLN A 78 13.86 -17.72 -0.44
C GLN A 78 13.50 -16.66 0.61
N ALA A 79 14.51 -16.10 1.27
CA ALA A 79 14.33 -15.00 2.21
C ALA A 79 14.77 -13.68 1.57
N GLN A 80 13.93 -12.65 1.69
CA GLN A 80 14.24 -11.30 1.23
C GLN A 80 14.03 -10.30 2.37
N SER A 81 15.00 -9.41 2.57
CA SER A 81 14.81 -8.25 3.44
C SER A 81 13.96 -7.21 2.71
N ARG A 82 12.94 -6.68 3.40
CA ARG A 82 12.04 -5.66 2.86
C ARG A 82 11.92 -4.50 3.83
N TYR A 83 12.10 -3.29 3.31
CA TYR A 83 11.84 -2.05 4.03
C TYR A 83 10.35 -1.93 4.33
N VAL A 84 10.03 -1.42 5.51
CA VAL A 84 8.66 -1.19 5.98
C VAL A 84 8.46 0.30 6.12
N ILE A 85 7.45 0.82 5.44
CA ILE A 85 6.98 2.20 5.63
C ILE A 85 5.65 2.19 6.36
N ARG A 86 5.33 3.30 7.02
CA ARG A 86 3.99 3.56 7.54
C ARG A 86 3.38 4.70 6.75
N THR A 87 2.14 4.53 6.32
CA THR A 87 1.37 5.62 5.71
C THR A 87 -0.12 5.47 5.99
N HIS A 88 -0.88 6.57 5.94
CA HIS A 88 -2.33 6.52 5.97
C HIS A 88 -2.90 5.84 4.72
N LEU A 89 -3.83 4.91 4.95
CA LEU A 89 -4.65 4.26 3.95
C LEU A 89 -6.05 4.88 3.99
N ALA A 90 -6.55 5.34 2.85
CA ALA A 90 -7.95 5.71 2.70
C ALA A 90 -8.71 4.65 1.90
N LEU A 91 -9.88 4.24 2.41
CA LEU A 91 -10.80 3.29 1.77
C LEU A 91 -12.23 3.69 2.12
N GLY A 92 -13.00 4.15 1.14
CA GLY A 92 -14.28 4.80 1.43
C GLY A 92 -14.06 6.02 2.32
N ASP A 93 -14.87 6.14 3.38
CA ASP A 93 -14.79 7.23 4.37
C ASP A 93 -13.76 6.96 5.49
N LEU A 94 -13.08 5.82 5.46
CA LEU A 94 -12.12 5.43 6.49
C LEU A 94 -10.72 5.89 6.13
N LEU A 95 -10.00 6.44 7.12
CA LEU A 95 -8.59 6.83 7.04
C LEU A 95 -7.84 6.33 8.28
N TRP A 96 -6.85 5.46 8.09
CA TRP A 96 -6.07 4.92 9.22
C TRP A 96 -4.64 4.56 8.83
N PRO A 97 -3.69 4.54 9.77
CA PRO A 97 -2.30 4.23 9.47
C PRO A 97 -2.09 2.73 9.20
N VAL A 98 -1.34 2.41 8.15
CA VAL A 98 -1.01 1.04 7.74
C VAL A 98 0.48 0.90 7.43
N GLU A 99 1.07 -0.21 7.86
CA GLU A 99 2.41 -0.61 7.47
C GLU A 99 2.43 -1.35 6.14
N PHE A 100 3.31 -0.96 5.24
CA PHE A 100 3.57 -1.64 3.97
C PHE A 100 5.01 -2.10 3.88
N THR A 101 5.20 -3.37 3.53
CA THR A 101 6.48 -3.84 3.00
C THR A 101 6.65 -3.37 1.55
N LEU A 102 7.81 -2.79 1.23
CA LEU A 102 8.19 -2.48 -0.15
C LEU A 102 8.70 -3.75 -0.83
N ALA A 103 8.03 -4.18 -1.91
CA ALA A 103 8.32 -5.46 -2.56
C ALA A 103 8.33 -5.37 -4.10
N CYS A 104 9.18 -6.18 -4.74
CA CYS A 104 9.06 -6.41 -6.18
C CYS A 104 7.90 -7.37 -6.45
N ARG A 105 6.87 -6.87 -7.14
CA ARG A 105 5.64 -7.60 -7.50
C ARG A 105 5.37 -7.50 -8.99
N LYS A 106 6.42 -7.40 -9.81
CA LYS A 106 6.34 -7.08 -11.25
C LYS A 106 5.42 -8.05 -12.03
N THR A 107 5.46 -9.33 -11.68
CA THR A 107 4.64 -10.41 -12.27
C THR A 107 3.20 -10.48 -11.74
N MET A 108 2.87 -9.73 -10.68
CA MET A 108 1.56 -9.83 -10.01
C MET A 108 0.56 -8.83 -10.57
N ARG A 109 -0.71 -9.23 -10.71
CA ARG A 109 -1.80 -8.34 -11.18
C ARG A 109 -2.01 -7.11 -10.28
N TYR A 110 -1.92 -7.27 -8.96
CA TYR A 110 -2.18 -6.18 -8.00
C TYR A 110 -0.88 -5.64 -7.42
N ARG A 111 -0.77 -4.30 -7.48
CA ARG A 111 0.37 -3.55 -6.95
C ARG A 111 0.29 -3.39 -5.43
N VAL A 112 -0.87 -3.62 -4.83
CA VAL A 112 -1.05 -3.67 -3.38
C VAL A 112 -1.69 -4.98 -2.94
N LEU A 113 -1.15 -5.55 -1.85
CA LEU A 113 -1.88 -6.49 -0.99
C LEU A 113 -2.14 -5.83 0.35
N LEU A 114 -3.39 -5.89 0.82
CA LEU A 114 -3.75 -5.50 2.18
C LEU A 114 -3.84 -6.76 3.06
N GLY A 115 -2.94 -6.82 4.04
CA GLY A 115 -2.85 -7.92 4.99
C GLY A 115 -3.78 -7.76 6.20
N SER A 116 -3.92 -8.81 6.99
CA SER A 116 -4.82 -8.89 8.13
C SER A 116 -4.59 -7.79 9.18
N LYS A 117 -3.34 -7.36 9.43
CA LYS A 117 -3.09 -6.24 10.37
C LYS A 117 -3.77 -4.95 9.93
N ALA A 118 -3.76 -4.63 8.64
CA ALA A 118 -4.43 -3.44 8.13
C ALA A 118 -5.96 -3.54 8.30
N LEU A 119 -6.51 -4.75 8.09
CA LEU A 119 -7.95 -5.02 8.24
C LEU A 119 -8.39 -4.92 9.71
N ILE A 120 -7.59 -5.44 10.64
CA ILE A 120 -7.87 -5.38 12.08
C ILE A 120 -7.85 -3.92 12.55
N THR A 121 -6.82 -3.14 12.19
CA THR A 121 -6.74 -1.72 12.58
C THR A 121 -7.92 -0.91 12.01
N GLY A 122 -8.33 -1.19 10.77
CA GLY A 122 -9.49 -0.55 10.14
C GLY A 122 -10.84 -1.13 10.55
N GLN A 123 -10.87 -2.16 11.41
CA GLN A 123 -12.08 -2.87 11.86
C GLN A 123 -12.97 -3.36 10.70
N LEU A 124 -12.34 -3.97 9.69
CA LEU A 124 -13.00 -4.27 8.41
C LEU A 124 -13.54 -5.71 8.37
N LEU A 125 -14.77 -5.85 7.88
CA LEU A 125 -15.35 -7.14 7.48
C LEU A 125 -15.18 -7.36 5.97
N VAL A 126 -14.68 -8.55 5.60
CA VAL A 126 -14.47 -8.94 4.21
C VAL A 126 -15.57 -9.92 3.76
N ASN A 127 -16.40 -9.51 2.80
CA ASN A 127 -17.31 -10.40 2.09
C ASN A 127 -16.62 -10.85 0.79
N PRO A 128 -16.22 -12.13 0.66
CA PRO A 128 -15.45 -12.59 -0.48
C PRO A 128 -16.22 -12.59 -1.81
N ALA A 129 -17.55 -12.53 -1.77
CA ALA A 129 -18.40 -12.48 -2.96
C ALA A 129 -18.41 -11.10 -3.64
N LEU A 130 -17.86 -10.06 -2.99
CA LEU A 130 -17.90 -8.68 -3.46
C LEU A 130 -16.52 -8.20 -3.95
N SER A 131 -16.52 -7.13 -4.73
CA SER A 131 -15.32 -6.40 -5.17
C SER A 131 -15.70 -4.98 -5.54
N TYR A 132 -14.85 -4.01 -5.19
CA TYR A 132 -15.06 -2.59 -5.43
C TYR A 132 -16.39 -2.13 -4.83
N VAL A 133 -16.59 -2.42 -3.54
CA VAL A 133 -17.80 -2.03 -2.82
C VAL A 133 -17.82 -0.52 -2.63
N GLN A 134 -16.63 0.09 -2.50
CA GLN A 134 -16.49 1.55 -2.46
C GLN A 134 -16.25 2.08 -3.87
N ASP A 135 -16.79 3.29 -4.11
CA ASP A 135 -16.57 4.00 -5.36
C ASP A 135 -15.10 4.27 -5.62
N LYS A 136 -14.76 4.36 -6.91
CA LYS A 136 -13.40 4.76 -7.30
C LYS A 136 -13.16 6.21 -6.85
N PRO A 137 -12.12 6.47 -6.04
CA PRO A 137 -11.81 7.83 -5.60
C PRO A 137 -11.61 8.78 -6.77
N SER A 138 -12.22 9.96 -6.69
CA SER A 138 -12.00 11.06 -7.61
C SER A 138 -11.02 12.06 -6.99
N LEU A 139 -10.28 12.79 -7.83
CA LEU A 139 -9.37 13.84 -7.35
C LEU A 139 -10.11 14.97 -6.61
N SER A 140 -11.39 15.18 -6.90
CA SER A 140 -12.23 16.20 -6.24
C SER A 140 -12.67 15.80 -4.83
N SER A 141 -12.73 14.51 -4.51
CA SER A 141 -13.15 14.02 -3.18
C SER A 141 -11.98 13.81 -2.20
N ALA A 142 -10.74 13.99 -2.66
CA ALA A 142 -9.53 13.62 -1.90
C ALA A 142 -8.85 14.80 -1.16
N LEU A 143 -9.41 16.02 -1.25
CA LEU A 143 -8.88 17.22 -0.59
C LEU A 143 -9.94 17.82 0.35
N PRO A 144 -9.90 17.55 1.66
CA PRO A 144 -10.55 18.41 2.63
C PRO A 144 -9.71 19.70 2.76
N GLY A 145 -10.26 20.85 2.34
CA GLY A 145 -9.69 22.16 2.70
C GLY A 145 -9.22 23.11 1.60
N ALA A 146 -9.77 23.05 0.38
CA ALA A 146 -9.63 24.13 -0.60
C ALA A 146 -10.96 24.91 -0.73
N GLN A 147 -11.27 25.72 0.29
CA GLN A 147 -12.14 26.90 0.19
C GLN A 147 -11.54 28.01 1.04
#